data_AF-A0A6F9AV74-F1
#
_entry.id   AF-A0A6F9AV74-F1
#
_cell.length_a   1.000
_cell.length_b   1.000
_cell.length_c   1.000
_cell.angle_alpha   90.00
_cell.angle_beta   90.00
_cell.angle_gamma   90.00
#
_symmetry.space_group_name_H-M   'P 1'
#
loop_
_entity.id
_entity.type
_entity.pdbx_description
1 polymer ?
#
loop_
_entity_poly.entity_id
_entity_poly.type
_entity_poly.pdbx_seq_one_letter_code
_entity_poly.pdbx_strand_id
1 'polypeptide(L)'
;VVFRVWRVSCPLRHEKPQPAENKKSHTDFLQDSHTQGHIGRVFGPHTLDYVVNLCWHRYDYLVRLPDWLLLNILSFLEWTEIKNISQTCKRLQQLCCSEVFWERGTAGARYGQSEVTMEGVSRSLQRRLVVFHRRQVLSRLAQQQHSKRKNSIWHL
;
A
#
# COMPACT_ATOMS: atom_id res chain seq x y z
N VAL A 1 20.83 14.76 -0.36
CA VAL A 1 20.81 14.13 -1.70
C VAL A 1 22.22 13.77 -2.13
N VAL A 2 22.47 12.49 -2.41
CA VAL A 2 23.74 12.02 -2.98
C VAL A 2 23.47 11.62 -4.44
N PHE A 3 24.09 12.32 -5.38
CA PHE A 3 23.95 12.03 -6.81
C PHE A 3 25.29 11.53 -7.36
N ARG A 4 25.30 10.27 -7.82
CA ARG A 4 26.49 9.61 -8.39
C ARG A 4 26.32 9.47 -9.89
N VAL A 5 27.32 9.90 -10.64
CA VAL A 5 27.35 9.83 -12.10
C VAL A 5 28.53 8.99 -12.54
N TRP A 6 28.26 8.00 -13.38
CA TRP A 6 29.26 7.16 -14.01
C TRP A 6 29.40 7.58 -15.47
N ARG A 7 30.60 8.01 -15.87
CA ARG A 7 30.90 8.29 -17.28
C ARG A 7 31.29 6.99 -17.96
N VAL A 8 30.44 6.48 -18.84
CA VAL A 8 30.80 5.38 -19.73
C VAL A 8 31.65 5.98 -20.86
N SER A 9 32.90 5.55 -20.96
CA SER A 9 33.87 6.02 -21.97
C SER A 9 34.32 4.85 -22.83
N CYS A 10 34.62 5.09 -24.11
CA CYS A 10 35.18 4.05 -24.97
C CYS A 10 36.57 3.60 -24.46
N PRO A 11 36.91 2.30 -24.49
CA PRO A 11 38.13 1.75 -23.88
C PRO A 11 39.46 2.24 -24.50
N LEU A 12 39.43 3.01 -25.59
CA LEU A 12 40.64 3.49 -26.27
C LEU A 12 41.46 4.49 -25.43
N ARG A 13 40.89 5.08 -24.38
CA ARG A 13 41.63 5.93 -23.43
C ARG A 13 42.00 5.09 -22.21
N HIS A 14 43.28 5.04 -21.86
CA HIS A 14 43.81 4.35 -20.67
C HIS A 14 43.35 4.95 -19.32
N GLU A 15 42.52 6.00 -19.35
CA GLU A 15 41.92 6.59 -18.16
C GLU A 15 40.69 5.78 -17.73
N LYS A 16 40.75 5.18 -16.55
CA LYS A 16 39.57 4.61 -15.90
C LYS A 16 38.72 5.77 -15.38
N PRO A 17 37.54 6.08 -15.97
CA PRO A 17 36.72 7.19 -15.49
C PRO A 17 36.23 6.87 -14.07
N GLN A 18 36.60 7.71 -13.11
CA GLN A 18 36.10 7.61 -11.75
C GLN A 18 34.66 8.15 -11.68
N PRO A 19 33.81 7.57 -10.81
CA PRO A 19 32.48 8.10 -10.57
C PRO A 19 32.58 9.50 -9.98
N ALA A 20 31.80 10.44 -10.52
CA ALA A 20 31.60 11.73 -9.90
C ALA A 20 30.49 11.61 -8.85
N GLU A 21 30.71 12.15 -7.65
CA GLU A 21 29.71 12.20 -6.59
C GLU A 21 29.45 13.65 -6.19
N ASN A 22 28.18 14.03 -6.16
CA ASN A 22 27.74 15.32 -5.65
C ASN A 22 26.85 15.09 -4.41
N LYS A 23 27.28 15.61 -3.26
CA LYS A 23 26.52 15.57 -2.01
C LYS A 23 25.95 16.96 -1.73
N LYS A 24 24.64 17.06 -1.62
CA LYS A 24 23.90 18.30 -1.32
C LYS A 24 22.93 18.08 -0.17
N SER A 25 22.66 19.11 0.60
CA SER A 25 21.52 19.08 1.53
C SER A 25 20.20 19.02 0.74
N HIS A 26 19.08 18.71 1.41
CA HIS A 26 17.77 18.72 0.75
C HIS A 26 17.38 20.13 0.28
N THR A 27 17.70 21.15 1.08
CA THR A 27 17.46 22.56 0.75
C THR A 27 18.27 23.01 -0.46
N ASP A 28 19.56 22.65 -0.52
CA ASP A 28 20.41 23.03 -1.65
C ASP A 28 19.97 22.35 -2.95
N PHE A 29 19.48 21.11 -2.86
CA PHE A 29 18.94 20.40 -4.02
C PHE A 29 17.67 21.07 -4.56
N LEU A 30 16.79 21.58 -3.69
CA LEU A 30 15.56 22.26 -4.10
C LEU A 30 15.83 23.56 -4.88
N GLN A 31 16.96 24.22 -4.62
CA GLN A 31 17.38 25.44 -5.33
C GLN A 31 18.19 25.14 -6.61
N ASP A 32 18.66 23.90 -6.79
CA ASP A 32 19.50 23.50 -7.92
C ASP A 32 18.66 23.01 -9.11
N SER A 33 18.23 23.97 -9.94
CA SER A 33 17.48 23.71 -11.17
C SER A 33 18.24 22.85 -12.19
N HIS A 34 19.58 22.90 -12.20
CA HIS A 34 20.40 22.14 -13.13
C HIS A 34 20.38 20.65 -12.83
N THR A 35 20.60 20.26 -11.56
CA THR A 35 20.53 18.84 -11.16
C THR A 35 19.10 18.29 -11.28
N GLN A 36 18.09 19.09 -10.95
CA GLN A 36 16.69 18.72 -11.16
C GLN A 36 16.40 18.48 -12.66
N GLY A 37 16.87 19.36 -13.54
CA GLY A 37 16.76 19.19 -14.99
C GLY A 37 17.42 17.90 -15.50
N HIS A 38 18.60 17.55 -14.98
CA HIS A 38 19.24 16.27 -15.30
C HIS A 38 18.42 15.07 -14.85
N ILE A 39 17.90 15.08 -13.62
CA ILE A 39 17.06 13.99 -13.11
C ILE A 39 15.80 13.84 -13.95
N GLY A 40 15.11 14.95 -14.26
CA GLY A 40 13.92 14.95 -15.11
C GLY A 40 14.21 14.44 -16.52
N ARG A 41 15.36 14.80 -17.11
CA ARG A 41 15.76 14.34 -18.45
C ARG A 41 16.12 12.85 -18.49
N VAL A 42 16.82 12.35 -17.47
CA VAL A 42 17.31 10.95 -17.44
C VAL A 42 16.24 9.98 -16.95
N PHE A 43 15.51 10.34 -15.89
CA PHE A 43 14.56 9.45 -15.21
C PHE A 43 13.09 9.82 -15.44
N GLY A 44 12.82 10.91 -16.17
CA GLY A 44 11.48 11.39 -16.45
C GLY A 44 10.89 12.28 -15.36
N PRO A 45 9.76 12.96 -15.67
CA PRO A 45 9.14 13.95 -14.79
C PRO A 45 8.59 13.35 -13.49
N HIS A 46 8.07 12.12 -13.52
CA HIS A 46 7.54 11.46 -12.32
C HIS A 46 8.61 11.18 -11.27
N THR A 47 9.79 10.76 -11.70
CA THR A 47 10.92 10.52 -10.79
C THR A 47 11.42 11.83 -10.20
N LEU A 48 11.47 12.90 -11.01
CA LEU A 48 11.83 14.22 -10.52
C LEU A 48 10.84 14.71 -9.45
N ASP A 49 9.54 14.66 -9.73
CA ASP A 49 8.50 15.07 -8.79
C ASP A 49 8.58 14.28 -7.48
N TYR A 50 8.82 12.97 -7.57
CA TYR A 50 9.05 12.13 -6.41
C TYR A 50 10.26 12.58 -5.57
N VAL A 51 11.42 12.80 -6.19
CA VAL A 51 12.63 13.25 -5.48
C VAL A 51 12.44 14.64 -4.87
N VAL A 52 11.76 15.55 -5.56
CA VAL A 52 11.42 16.88 -5.05
C VAL A 52 10.51 16.78 -3.83
N ASN A 53 9.44 15.97 -3.89
CA ASN A 53 8.55 15.73 -2.75
C ASN A 53 9.30 15.16 -1.54
N LEU A 54 10.22 14.21 -1.76
CA LEU A 54 11.09 13.70 -0.69
C LEU A 54 11.94 14.80 -0.05
N CYS A 55 12.51 15.71 -0.85
CA CYS A 55 13.31 16.83 -0.33
C CYS A 55 12.44 17.86 0.40
N TRP A 56 11.15 17.99 0.04
CA TRP A 56 10.13 18.76 0.76
C TRP A 56 9.61 18.07 2.03
N HIS A 57 10.22 16.96 2.46
CA HIS A 57 9.80 16.15 3.60
C HIS A 57 8.41 15.51 3.44
N ARG A 58 7.91 15.38 2.20
CA ARG A 58 6.65 14.71 1.87
C ARG A 58 6.93 13.25 1.54
N TYR A 59 7.15 12.46 2.58
CA TYR A 59 7.49 11.06 2.46
C TYR A 59 6.24 10.17 2.32
N ASP A 60 6.35 9.17 1.46
CA ASP A 60 5.39 8.08 1.24
C ASP A 60 5.52 6.97 2.30
N TYR A 61 5.57 7.33 3.60
CA TYR A 61 5.83 6.40 4.70
C TYR A 61 4.93 5.17 4.70
N LEU A 62 3.62 5.38 4.46
CA LEU A 62 2.63 4.32 4.50
C LEU A 62 2.95 3.22 3.48
N VAL A 63 3.31 3.59 2.24
CA VAL A 63 3.64 2.66 1.16
C VAL A 63 5.04 2.05 1.32
N ARG A 64 5.78 2.36 2.38
CA ARG A 64 7.08 1.74 2.71
C ARG A 64 7.02 0.79 3.90
N LEU A 65 5.97 0.85 4.71
CA LEU A 65 5.79 -0.05 5.84
C LEU A 65 5.71 -1.51 5.36
N PRO A 66 6.13 -2.48 6.18
CA PRO A 66 5.96 -3.90 5.86
C PRO A 66 4.48 -4.30 5.91
N ASP A 67 4.11 -5.32 5.13
CA ASP A 67 2.71 -5.72 4.93
C ASP A 67 1.98 -6.04 6.25
N TRP A 68 2.64 -6.69 7.20
CA TRP A 68 2.03 -7.05 8.47
C TRP A 68 1.62 -5.83 9.32
N LEU A 69 2.40 -4.73 9.28
CA LEU A 69 2.07 -3.46 9.93
C LEU A 69 0.96 -2.74 9.20
N LEU A 70 1.02 -2.71 7.86
CA LEU A 70 -0.04 -2.13 7.05
C LEU A 70 -1.38 -2.83 7.31
N LEU A 71 -1.40 -4.15 7.29
CA LEU A 71 -2.60 -4.94 7.60
C LEU A 71 -3.11 -4.67 9.02
N ASN A 72 -2.21 -4.41 9.98
CA ASN A 72 -2.60 -4.02 11.33
C ASN A 72 -3.25 -2.63 11.35
N ILE A 73 -2.66 -1.64 10.69
CA ILE A 73 -3.23 -0.28 10.56
C ILE A 73 -4.59 -0.34 9.88
N LEU A 74 -4.68 -1.04 8.73
CA LEU A 74 -5.92 -1.22 7.98
C LEU A 74 -7.01 -1.88 8.83
N SER A 75 -6.64 -2.76 9.78
CA SER A 75 -7.59 -3.43 10.69
C SER A 75 -8.43 -2.48 11.56
N PHE A 76 -7.95 -1.25 11.77
CA PHE A 76 -8.64 -0.25 12.57
C PHE A 76 -9.56 0.66 11.77
N LEU A 77 -9.51 0.59 10.43
CA LEU A 77 -10.24 1.48 9.54
C LEU A 77 -11.67 1.00 9.29
N GLU A 78 -12.56 1.94 8.99
CA GLU A 78 -13.91 1.66 8.52
C GLU A 78 -13.98 1.36 7.02
N TRP A 79 -15.12 0.88 6.55
CA TRP A 79 -15.32 0.56 5.13
C TRP A 79 -15.06 1.76 4.20
N THR A 80 -15.52 2.94 4.58
CA THR A 80 -15.34 4.19 3.81
C THR A 80 -13.86 4.55 3.64
N GLU A 81 -13.07 4.40 4.70
CA GLU A 81 -11.63 4.62 4.69
C GLU A 81 -10.91 3.57 3.86
N ILE A 82 -11.27 2.29 3.99
CA ILE A 82 -10.72 1.19 3.18
C ILE A 82 -10.98 1.43 1.68
N LYS A 83 -12.19 1.87 1.32
CA LYS A 83 -12.53 2.28 -0.05
C LYS A 83 -11.55 3.35 -0.53
N ASN A 84 -11.40 4.44 0.22
CA ASN A 84 -10.55 5.56 -0.18
C ASN A 84 -9.07 5.13 -0.29
N ILE A 85 -8.56 4.42 0.71
CA ILE A 85 -7.16 4.00 0.76
C ILE A 85 -6.82 3.03 -0.38
N SER A 86 -7.75 2.14 -0.76
CA SER A 86 -7.57 1.20 -1.86
C SER A 86 -7.47 1.87 -3.24
N GLN A 87 -7.89 3.13 -3.35
CA GLN A 87 -7.84 3.90 -4.60
C GLN A 87 -6.58 4.76 -4.72
N THR A 88 -5.82 4.92 -3.62
CA THR A 88 -4.63 5.79 -3.60
C THR A 88 -3.44 5.19 -4.36
N CYS A 89 -3.19 3.89 -4.20
CA CYS A 89 -2.08 3.23 -4.89
C CYS A 89 -2.32 1.73 -5.12
N LYS A 90 -1.61 1.16 -6.11
CA LYS A 90 -1.72 -0.25 -6.48
C LYS A 90 -1.36 -1.20 -5.33
N ARG A 91 -0.34 -0.87 -4.54
CA ARG A 91 0.10 -1.72 -3.40
C ARG A 91 -1.00 -1.84 -2.34
N LEU A 92 -1.60 -0.72 -1.94
CA LEU A 92 -2.69 -0.71 -0.97
C LEU A 92 -3.94 -1.38 -1.52
N GLN A 93 -4.24 -1.19 -2.82
CA GLN A 93 -5.31 -1.91 -3.49
C GLN A 93 -5.13 -3.43 -3.41
N GLN A 94 -3.93 -3.93 -3.71
CA GLN A 94 -3.61 -5.36 -3.64
C GLN A 94 -3.73 -5.90 -2.22
N LEU A 95 -3.24 -5.17 -1.22
CA LEU A 95 -3.36 -5.54 0.19
C LEU A 95 -4.82 -5.62 0.64
N CYS A 96 -5.66 -4.64 0.29
CA CYS A 96 -7.10 -4.67 0.60
C CYS A 96 -7.84 -5.82 -0.12
N CYS A 97 -7.30 -6.31 -1.23
CA CYS A 97 -7.84 -7.46 -1.97
C CYS A 97 -7.22 -8.81 -1.54
N SER A 98 -6.28 -8.83 -0.60
CA SER A 98 -5.59 -10.03 -0.13
C SER A 98 -6.44 -10.84 0.83
N GLU A 99 -6.27 -12.17 0.88
CA GLU A 99 -7.02 -13.01 1.81
C GLU A 99 -6.67 -12.73 3.27
N VAL A 100 -5.38 -12.49 3.53
CA VAL A 100 -4.86 -12.17 4.87
C VAL A 100 -5.56 -10.95 5.47
N PHE A 101 -5.87 -9.94 4.66
CA PHE A 101 -6.64 -8.77 5.12
C PHE A 101 -8.03 -9.17 5.63
N TRP A 102 -8.77 -9.95 4.84
CA TRP A 102 -10.13 -10.34 5.18
C TRP A 102 -10.18 -11.35 6.34
N GLU A 103 -9.19 -12.23 6.46
CA GLU A 103 -9.06 -13.14 7.60
C GLU A 103 -8.84 -12.36 8.90
N ARG A 104 -7.92 -11.40 8.93
CA ARG A 104 -7.71 -10.54 10.12
C ARG A 104 -8.95 -9.71 10.45
N GLY A 105 -9.66 -9.23 9.43
CA GLY A 105 -10.90 -8.48 9.60
C GLY A 105 -12.05 -9.28 10.22
N THR A 106 -12.06 -10.61 10.07
CA THR A 106 -13.08 -11.46 10.74
C THR A 106 -12.96 -11.43 12.27
N ALA A 107 -11.76 -11.18 12.81
CA ALA A 107 -11.52 -11.22 14.25
C ALA A 107 -11.93 -9.92 14.98
N GLY A 108 -11.97 -8.78 14.30
CA GLY A 108 -12.24 -7.46 14.91
C GLY A 108 -13.49 -6.72 14.39
N ALA A 109 -14.14 -7.26 13.36
CA ALA A 109 -15.39 -6.81 12.69
C ALA A 109 -15.90 -5.37 12.97
N ARG A 110 -15.08 -4.35 12.69
CA ARG A 110 -15.55 -2.95 12.60
C ARG A 110 -16.13 -2.60 11.23
N TYR A 111 -15.64 -3.26 10.17
CA TYR A 111 -16.07 -3.02 8.78
C TYR A 111 -17.55 -3.32 8.49
N GLY A 112 -18.20 -4.14 9.33
CA GLY A 112 -19.61 -4.49 9.18
C GLY A 112 -20.56 -3.65 10.02
N GLN A 113 -20.05 -2.64 10.75
CA GLN A 113 -20.86 -1.79 11.63
C GLN A 113 -21.35 -0.52 10.91
N SER A 114 -20.62 -0.04 9.89
CA SER A 114 -20.96 1.16 9.13
C SER A 114 -21.74 0.83 7.85
N GLU A 115 -22.45 1.83 7.29
CA GLU A 115 -23.18 1.69 6.02
C GLU A 115 -22.22 1.38 4.86
N VAL A 116 -22.46 0.26 4.18
CA VAL A 116 -21.59 -0.23 3.12
C VAL A 116 -22.06 0.31 1.77
N THR A 117 -21.48 1.43 1.34
CA THR A 117 -21.68 1.97 -0.02
C THR A 117 -20.73 1.32 -1.02
N MET A 118 -21.25 0.78 -2.11
CA MET A 118 -20.47 0.12 -3.16
C MET A 118 -20.00 1.05 -4.30
N GLU A 119 -20.51 2.28 -4.33
CA GLU A 119 -20.21 3.27 -5.37
C GLU A 119 -18.72 3.61 -5.41
N GLY A 120 -18.13 3.68 -6.60
CA GLY A 120 -16.72 4.02 -6.78
C GLY A 120 -15.73 2.95 -6.27
N VAL A 121 -16.18 1.79 -5.79
CA VAL A 121 -15.31 0.71 -5.32
C VAL A 121 -14.86 -0.16 -6.50
N SER A 122 -13.59 -0.58 -6.52
CA SER A 122 -13.09 -1.52 -7.53
C SER A 122 -13.86 -2.85 -7.50
N ARG A 123 -14.14 -3.44 -8.67
CA ARG A 123 -14.84 -4.73 -8.79
C ARG A 123 -14.17 -5.86 -8.00
N SER A 124 -12.83 -5.85 -7.90
CA SER A 124 -12.08 -6.85 -7.13
C SER A 124 -12.39 -6.74 -5.64
N LEU A 125 -12.43 -5.52 -5.10
CA LEU A 125 -12.72 -5.28 -3.69
C LEU A 125 -14.20 -5.55 -3.37
N GLN A 126 -15.12 -5.16 -4.26
CA GLN A 126 -16.54 -5.51 -4.15
C GLN A 126 -16.75 -7.03 -4.05
N ARG A 127 -16.12 -7.81 -4.93
CA ARG A 127 -16.19 -9.28 -4.90
C ARG A 127 -15.69 -9.84 -3.58
N ARG A 128 -14.56 -9.35 -3.07
CA ARG A 128 -13.99 -9.78 -1.79
C ARG A 128 -14.92 -9.48 -0.62
N LEU A 129 -15.53 -8.29 -0.58
CA LEU A 129 -16.52 -7.91 0.43
C LEU A 129 -17.74 -8.84 0.42
N VAL A 130 -18.28 -9.16 -0.76
CA VAL A 130 -19.42 -10.10 -0.89
C VAL A 130 -19.05 -11.48 -0.37
N VAL A 131 -17.87 -12.01 -0.74
CA VAL A 131 -17.39 -13.31 -0.26
C VAL A 131 -17.23 -13.31 1.27
N PHE A 132 -16.70 -12.23 1.82
CA PHE A 132 -16.52 -12.05 3.27
C PHE A 132 -17.87 -12.11 4.02
N HIS A 133 -18.86 -11.31 3.60
CA HIS A 133 -20.18 -11.35 4.24
C HIS A 133 -20.85 -12.72 4.13
N ARG A 134 -20.76 -13.38 2.96
CA ARG A 134 -21.28 -14.76 2.79
C ARG A 134 -20.62 -15.73 3.78
N ARG A 135 -19.29 -15.70 3.93
CA ARG A 135 -18.57 -16.55 4.89
C ARG A 135 -19.00 -16.28 6.33
N GLN A 136 -19.20 -15.01 6.71
CA GLN A 136 -19.68 -14.67 8.05
C GLN A 136 -21.09 -15.22 8.32
N VAL A 137 -22.02 -15.03 7.39
CA VAL A 137 -23.40 -15.55 7.51
C VAL A 137 -23.40 -17.07 7.66
N LEU A 138 -22.66 -17.78 6.80
CA LEU A 138 -22.54 -19.24 6.85
C LEU A 138 -21.94 -19.72 8.18
N SER A 139 -20.92 -19.02 8.69
CA SER A 139 -20.29 -19.37 9.97
C SER A 139 -21.27 -19.22 11.15
N ARG A 140 -22.09 -18.17 11.16
CA ARG A 140 -23.14 -17.97 12.17
C ARG A 140 -24.20 -19.07 12.11
N LEU A 141 -24.64 -19.45 10.90
CA LEU A 141 -25.61 -20.54 10.70
C LEU A 141 -25.06 -21.88 11.20
N ALA A 142 -23.79 -22.19 10.90
CA ALA A 142 -23.13 -23.40 11.36
C ALA A 142 -23.04 -23.46 12.90
N GLN A 143 -22.71 -22.34 13.56
CA GLN A 143 -22.68 -22.24 15.02
C GLN A 143 -24.06 -22.49 15.65
N GLN A 144 -25.13 -21.94 15.06
CA GLN A 144 -26.51 -22.17 15.54
C GLN A 144 -26.93 -23.64 15.42
N GLN A 145 -26.60 -24.29 14.30
CA GLN A 145 -26.89 -25.71 14.09
C GLN A 145 -26.12 -26.61 15.06
N HIS A 146 -24.85 -26.28 15.34
CA HIS A 146 -24.05 -27.02 16.30
C HIS A 146 -24.58 -26.87 17.73
N SER A 147 -25.01 -25.67 18.12
CA SER A 147 -25.65 -25.41 19.41
C SER A 147 -26.96 -26.19 19.57
N LYS A 148 -27.84 -26.18 18.56
CA LYS A 148 -29.08 -26.97 18.56
C LYS A 148 -28.82 -28.47 18.70
N ARG A 149 -27.85 -29.02 17.96
CA ARG A 149 -27.45 -30.44 18.08
C ARG A 149 -26.93 -30.78 19.47
N LYS A 150 -26.08 -29.95 20.07
CA LYS A 150 -25.60 -30.16 21.44
C LYS A 150 -26.76 -30.17 22.43
N ASN A 151 -27.67 -29.19 22.35
CA ASN A 151 -28.81 -29.12 23.27
C ASN A 151 -29.75 -30.32 23.12
N SER A 152 -30.01 -30.83 21.91
CA SER A 152 -30.81 -32.05 21.74
C SER A 152 -30.14 -33.32 22.28
N ILE A 153 -28.81 -33.38 22.36
CA ILE A 153 -28.08 -34.52 22.94
C ILE A 153 -28.19 -34.56 24.47
N TRP A 154 -28.35 -33.40 25.13
CA TRP A 154 -28.52 -33.31 26.59
C TRP A 154 -29.97 -33.50 27.08
N HIS A 155 -30.93 -33.69 26.16
CA HIS A 155 -32.35 -33.90 26.46
C HIS A 155 -32.83 -35.33 26.17
N LEU A 156 -31.90 -36.27 25.95
CA LEU A 156 -32.11 -37.72 25.91
C LEU A 156 -31.48 -38.36 27.14
#